data_AF-A0A7C7NUR0-F1
#
_entry.id   AF-A0A7C7NUR0-F1
#
_cell.length_a   1.000
_cell.length_b   1.000
_cell.length_c   1.000
_cell.angle_alpha   90.00
_cell.angle_beta   90.00
_cell.angle_gamma   90.00
#
_symmetry.space_group_name_H-M   'P 1'
#
loop_
_entity.id
_entity.type
_entity.pdbx_description
1 polymer ?
#
loop_
_entity_poly.entity_id
_entity_poly.type
_entity_poly.pdbx_seq_one_letter_code
_entity_poly.pdbx_strand_id
1 'polypeptide(L)'
;MNIVLKLLPLFSAFTWAASGLILKKYKIKNLHLFPLIESSISLIIICIIVTFINHWPVFFSYTTNLYLTLISAYGLSVLGTLLYIESIKRIELGIVFTLATSIQIILIGLLDKFINLYTFNSIFILGSAIIIIGVITINYSYLKLLKTINQNKIKLLGIFS
;
A
#
# COMPACT_ATOMS: atom_id res chain seq x y z
N MET A 1 25.61 -10.33 8.86
CA MET A 1 24.17 -10.01 8.71
C MET A 1 23.70 -10.58 7.38
N ASN A 2 23.02 -11.73 7.43
CA ASN A 2 22.83 -12.67 6.31
C ASN A 2 22.16 -12.03 5.09
N ILE A 3 22.63 -12.39 3.88
CA ILE A 3 22.06 -11.98 2.57
C ILE A 3 20.53 -12.14 2.55
N VAL A 4 20.03 -13.16 3.26
CA VAL A 4 18.61 -13.49 3.45
C VAL A 4 17.82 -12.31 4.02
N LEU A 5 18.35 -11.60 5.02
CA LEU A 5 17.67 -10.43 5.60
C LEU A 5 17.54 -9.27 4.60
N LYS A 6 18.52 -9.12 3.69
CA LYS A 6 18.48 -8.10 2.63
C LYS A 6 17.51 -8.46 1.50
N LEU A 7 17.16 -9.74 1.34
CA LEU A 7 16.21 -10.23 0.34
C LEU A 7 14.76 -10.23 0.82
N LEU A 8 14.51 -10.16 2.14
CA LEU A 8 13.15 -10.12 2.69
C LEU A 8 12.24 -9.04 2.05
N PRO A 9 12.71 -7.81 1.77
CA PRO A 9 11.88 -6.80 1.11
C PRO A 9 11.49 -7.16 -0.33
N LEU A 10 12.35 -7.90 -1.04
CA LEU A 10 12.05 -8.37 -2.40
C LEU A 10 11.00 -9.48 -2.36
N PHE A 11 11.13 -10.41 -1.42
CA PHE A 11 10.13 -11.45 -1.20
C PHE A 11 8.78 -10.87 -0.80
N SER A 12 8.75 -9.86 0.09
CA SER A 12 7.49 -9.20 0.48
C SER A 12 6.84 -8.44 -0.67
N ALA A 13 7.64 -7.75 -1.50
CA ALA A 13 7.12 -7.08 -2.69
C ALA A 13 6.52 -8.08 -3.70
N PHE A 14 7.19 -9.22 -3.89
CA PHE A 14 6.70 -10.28 -4.76
C PHE A 14 5.38 -10.89 -4.26
N THR A 15 5.28 -11.22 -2.96
CA THR A 15 4.05 -11.78 -2.40
C THR A 15 2.88 -10.80 -2.44
N TRP A 16 3.14 -9.51 -2.22
CA TRP A 16 2.14 -8.45 -2.41
C TRP A 16 1.65 -8.31 -3.85
N ALA A 17 2.56 -8.36 -4.83
CA ALA A 17 2.18 -8.32 -6.24
C ALA A 17 1.34 -9.56 -6.63
N ALA A 18 1.74 -10.74 -6.14
CA ALA A 18 1.02 -11.99 -6.38
C ALA A 18 -0.38 -11.99 -5.76
N SER A 19 -0.54 -11.52 -4.52
CA SER A 19 -1.83 -11.42 -3.85
C SER A 19 -2.78 -10.47 -4.59
N GLY A 20 -2.30 -9.31 -5.02
CA GLY A 20 -3.07 -8.38 -5.84
C GLY A 20 -3.54 -8.98 -7.17
N LEU A 21 -2.68 -9.75 -7.83
CA LEU A 21 -3.02 -10.44 -9.10
C LEU A 21 -4.12 -11.48 -8.89
N ILE A 22 -4.01 -12.27 -7.82
CA ILE A 22 -5.02 -13.24 -7.39
C ILE A 22 -6.35 -12.53 -7.15
N LEU A 23 -6.36 -11.45 -6.36
CA LEU A 23 -7.55 -10.67 -6.07
C LEU A 23 -8.24 -10.17 -7.34
N LYS A 24 -7.46 -9.66 -8.29
CA LYS A 24 -8.00 -9.16 -9.56
C LYS A 24 -8.56 -10.28 -10.45
N LYS A 25 -7.92 -11.46 -10.47
CA LYS A 25 -8.34 -12.61 -11.28
C LYS A 25 -9.67 -13.19 -10.81
N TYR A 26 -9.87 -13.34 -9.50
CA TYR A 26 -11.00 -14.11 -8.98
C TYR A 26 -12.34 -13.36 -8.95
N LYS A 27 -12.40 -12.07 -9.32
CA LYS A 27 -13.63 -11.24 -9.40
C LYS A 27 -14.66 -11.56 -8.29
N ILE A 28 -14.18 -11.79 -7.08
CA ILE A 28 -15.02 -12.26 -5.98
C ILE A 28 -16.03 -11.15 -5.69
N LYS A 29 -17.33 -11.48 -5.70
CA LYS A 29 -18.41 -10.50 -5.47
C LYS A 29 -18.17 -9.64 -4.21
N ASN A 30 -17.49 -10.20 -3.21
CA ASN A 30 -17.17 -9.56 -1.94
C ASN A 30 -15.66 -9.39 -1.71
N LEU A 31 -14.92 -8.81 -2.66
CA LEU A 31 -13.50 -8.47 -2.51
C LEU A 31 -13.18 -7.65 -1.24
N HIS A 32 -14.15 -6.92 -0.68
CA HIS A 32 -13.99 -6.18 0.58
C HIS A 32 -13.89 -7.07 1.83
N LEU A 33 -14.29 -8.34 1.74
CA LEU A 33 -14.12 -9.31 2.82
C LEU A 33 -12.69 -9.85 2.89
N PHE A 34 -11.89 -9.65 1.84
CA PHE A 34 -10.52 -10.17 1.80
C PHE A 34 -9.64 -9.65 2.95
N PRO A 35 -9.57 -8.33 3.25
CA PRO A 35 -8.80 -7.83 4.40
C PRO A 35 -9.25 -8.43 5.74
N LEU A 36 -10.55 -8.74 5.88
CA LEU A 36 -11.09 -9.35 7.09
C LEU A 36 -10.65 -10.82 7.24
N ILE A 37 -10.63 -11.57 6.14
CA ILE A 37 -10.14 -12.96 6.13
C ILE A 37 -8.62 -12.99 6.34
N GLU A 38 -7.88 -12.10 5.67
CA GLU A 38 -6.43 -12.01 5.82
C GLU A 38 -6.02 -11.66 7.27
N SER A 39 -6.67 -10.67 7.87
CA SER A 39 -6.40 -10.25 9.24
C SER A 39 -6.78 -11.30 10.28
N SER A 40 -7.88 -12.04 10.09
CA SER A 40 -8.27 -13.12 10.99
C SER A 40 -7.29 -14.29 10.95
N ILE A 41 -6.83 -14.71 9.76
CA ILE A 41 -5.78 -15.73 9.63
C ILE A 41 -4.48 -15.24 10.27
N SER A 42 -4.10 -13.99 10.02
CA SER A 42 -2.89 -13.39 10.58
C SER A 42 -2.94 -13.33 12.12
N LEU A 43 -4.09 -12.99 12.69
CA LEU A 43 -4.30 -12.96 14.14
C LEU A 43 -4.07 -14.35 14.75
N ILE A 44 -4.65 -15.40 14.16
CA ILE A 44 -4.48 -16.78 14.64
C ILE A 44 -3.00 -17.15 14.63
N ILE A 45 -2.30 -16.91 13.52
CA ILE A 45 -0.87 -17.23 13.39
C ILE A 45 -0.04 -16.45 14.43
N ILE A 46 -0.30 -15.16 14.61
CA ILE A 46 0.42 -14.33 15.58
C ILE A 46 0.17 -14.84 17.01
N CYS A 47 -1.07 -15.16 17.38
CA CYS A 47 -1.38 -15.74 18.69
C CYS A 47 -0.64 -17.06 18.93
N ILE A 48 -0.56 -17.93 17.92
CA ILE A 48 0.22 -19.17 17.99
C ILE A 48 1.71 -18.86 18.22
N ILE A 49 2.30 -17.91 17.48
CA ILE A 49 3.70 -17.54 17.66
C ILE A 49 3.95 -16.96 19.06
N VAL A 50 3.10 -16.04 19.52
CA VAL A 50 3.26 -15.37 20.83
C VAL A 50 3.10 -16.36 21.99
N THR A 51 2.20 -17.34 21.88
CA THR A 51 2.08 -18.42 22.86
C THR A 51 3.33 -19.29 22.91
N PHE A 52 3.88 -19.70 21.77
CA PHE A 52 5.10 -20.52 21.73
C PHE A 52 6.33 -19.81 22.31
N ILE A 53 6.46 -18.49 22.12
CA ILE A 53 7.60 -17.72 22.63
C ILE A 53 7.30 -17.10 24.03
N ASN A 54 6.12 -17.36 24.59
CA ASN A 54 5.69 -16.87 25.91
C ASN A 54 5.82 -15.34 26.11
N HIS A 55 5.51 -14.55 25.07
CA HIS A 55 5.66 -13.09 25.09
C HIS A 55 4.40 -12.30 25.47
N TRP A 56 3.34 -12.98 25.91
CA TRP A 56 2.10 -12.34 26.36
C TRP A 56 2.29 -11.21 27.38
N PRO A 57 3.17 -11.32 28.39
CA PRO A 57 3.37 -10.24 29.36
C PRO A 57 3.83 -8.92 28.73
N VAL A 58 4.61 -8.97 27.63
CA VAL A 58 5.06 -7.78 26.92
C VAL A 58 3.87 -7.05 26.30
N PHE A 59 2.98 -7.78 25.63
CA PHE A 59 1.79 -7.19 25.03
C PHE A 59 0.91 -6.51 26.07
N PHE A 60 0.70 -7.12 27.24
CA PHE A 60 -0.14 -6.54 28.29
C PHE A 60 0.53 -5.42 29.11
N SER A 61 1.85 -5.24 28.98
CA SER A 61 2.60 -4.24 29.73
C SER A 61 2.54 -2.82 29.15
N TYR A 62 2.00 -2.64 27.94
CA TYR A 62 1.96 -1.33 27.29
C TYR A 62 0.95 -0.37 27.93
N THR A 63 1.21 0.93 27.78
CA THR A 63 0.32 2.00 28.27
C THR A 63 -0.94 2.13 27.40
N THR A 64 -2.04 2.61 27.99
CA THR A 64 -3.32 2.86 27.28
C THR A 64 -3.17 3.75 26.05
N ASN A 65 -2.30 4.76 26.12
CA ASN A 65 -2.00 5.65 24.99
C ASN A 65 -1.40 4.90 23.79
N LEU A 66 -0.49 3.93 24.03
CA LEU A 66 0.08 3.13 22.96
C LEU A 66 -0.98 2.29 22.26
N TYR A 67 -1.89 1.66 23.01
CA TYR A 67 -3.01 0.93 22.40
C TYR A 67 -3.89 1.82 21.54
N LEU A 68 -4.23 3.04 22.00
CA LEU A 68 -5.00 3.99 21.21
C LEU A 68 -4.29 4.38 19.90
N THR A 69 -2.98 4.61 19.95
CA THR A 69 -2.19 4.90 18.73
C THR A 69 -2.12 3.71 17.76
N LEU A 70 -2.04 2.48 18.27
CA LEU A 70 -2.05 1.28 17.44
C LEU A 70 -3.41 1.05 16.79
N ILE A 71 -4.50 1.27 17.52
CA ILE A 71 -5.87 1.16 16.99
C ILE A 71 -6.11 2.20 15.90
N SER A 72 -5.70 3.46 16.12
CA SER A 72 -5.88 4.51 15.11
C SER A 72 -5.01 4.28 13.87
N ALA A 73 -3.76 3.85 14.05
CA ALA A 73 -2.88 3.47 12.94
C ALA A 73 -3.46 2.30 12.13
N TYR A 74 -4.03 1.28 12.80
CA TYR A 74 -4.67 0.17 12.12
C TYR A 74 -5.94 0.61 11.39
N GLY A 75 -6.75 1.51 11.96
CA GLY A 75 -7.91 2.09 11.26
C GLY A 75 -7.54 2.78 9.95
N LEU A 76 -6.46 3.57 9.94
CA LEU A 76 -5.92 4.18 8.72
C LEU A 76 -5.41 3.13 7.72
N SER A 77 -4.76 2.07 8.20
CA SER A 77 -4.31 0.96 7.37
C SER A 77 -5.49 0.28 6.67
N VAL A 78 -6.57 -0.02 7.39
CA VAL A 78 -7.79 -0.62 6.83
C VAL A 78 -8.39 0.27 5.74
N LEU A 79 -8.51 1.58 5.98
CA LEU A 79 -8.98 2.52 4.96
C LEU A 79 -8.08 2.49 3.71
N GLY A 80 -6.76 2.47 3.88
CA GLY A 80 -5.80 2.35 2.79
C GLY A 80 -5.99 1.06 1.97
N THR A 81 -6.15 -0.09 2.63
CA THR A 81 -6.39 -1.38 1.95
C THR A 81 -7.70 -1.41 1.18
N LEU A 82 -8.77 -0.81 1.71
CA LEU A 82 -10.05 -0.71 1.02
C LEU A 82 -9.96 0.17 -0.25
N LEU A 83 -9.28 1.31 -0.16
CA LEU A 83 -9.01 2.18 -1.32
C LEU A 83 -8.15 1.46 -2.37
N TYR A 84 -7.15 0.68 -1.94
CA TYR A 84 -6.34 -0.14 -2.83
C TYR A 84 -7.20 -1.18 -3.56
N ILE A 85 -8.06 -1.90 -2.85
CA ILE A 85 -8.98 -2.90 -3.43
C ILE A 85 -9.93 -2.26 -4.45
N GLU A 86 -10.52 -1.11 -4.14
CA GLU A 86 -11.36 -0.38 -5.08
C GLU A 86 -10.58 0.08 -6.32
N SER A 87 -9.32 0.45 -6.15
CA SER A 87 -8.46 0.89 -7.25
C SER A 87 -8.11 -0.26 -8.20
N ILE A 88 -7.69 -1.43 -7.69
CA ILE A 88 -7.33 -2.60 -8.54
C ILE A 88 -8.52 -3.19 -9.30
N LYS A 89 -9.75 -2.99 -8.82
CA LYS A 89 -10.97 -3.37 -9.55
C LYS A 89 -11.16 -2.56 -10.82
N ARG A 90 -10.80 -1.27 -10.79
CA ARG A 90 -11.10 -0.30 -11.86
C ARG A 90 -9.91 -0.04 -12.79
N ILE A 91 -8.69 -0.22 -12.29
CA ILE A 91 -7.44 0.16 -12.95
C ILE A 91 -6.55 -1.07 -13.10
N GLU A 92 -5.64 -1.05 -14.08
CA GLU A 92 -4.59 -2.07 -14.21
C GLU A 92 -3.73 -2.18 -12.95
N LEU A 93 -3.43 -3.43 -12.55
CA LEU A 93 -2.75 -3.70 -11.28
C LEU A 93 -1.37 -3.04 -11.22
N GLY A 94 -0.62 -3.09 -12.33
CA GLY A 94 0.71 -2.47 -12.41
C GLY A 94 0.66 -0.96 -12.18
N ILE A 95 -0.37 -0.28 -12.68
CA ILE A 95 -0.56 1.17 -12.51
C ILE A 95 -0.84 1.51 -11.05
N VAL A 96 -1.78 0.80 -10.42
CA VAL A 96 -2.13 1.02 -9.01
C VAL A 96 -0.93 0.76 -8.11
N PHE A 97 -0.19 -0.32 -8.36
CA PHE A 97 0.96 -0.70 -7.54
C PHE A 97 2.11 0.29 -7.66
N THR A 98 2.45 0.72 -8.88
CA THR A 98 3.53 1.70 -9.10
C THR A 98 3.20 3.08 -8.53
N LEU A 99 1.94 3.54 -8.62
CA LEU A 99 1.50 4.78 -7.99
C LEU A 99 1.48 4.69 -6.45
N ALA A 100 0.94 3.61 -5.88
CA ALA A 100 0.88 3.45 -4.43
C ALA A 100 2.28 3.39 -3.81
N THR A 101 3.18 2.59 -4.40
CA THR A 101 4.56 2.43 -3.90
C THR A 101 5.37 3.72 -4.03
N SER A 102 5.24 4.47 -5.13
CA SER A 102 5.95 5.75 -5.29
C SER A 102 5.49 6.80 -4.28
N ILE A 103 4.18 6.95 -4.06
CA ILE A 103 3.65 7.85 -3.04
C ILE A 103 4.13 7.41 -1.64
N GLN A 104 4.09 6.11 -1.36
CA GLN A 104 4.53 5.56 -0.08
C GLN A 104 6.02 5.85 0.20
N ILE A 105 6.90 5.68 -0.79
CA ILE A 105 8.34 5.98 -0.65
C ILE A 105 8.57 7.45 -0.29
N ILE A 106 7.88 8.37 -0.96
CA ILE A 106 8.00 9.82 -0.68
C ILE A 106 7.51 10.11 0.74
N LEU A 107 6.35 9.57 1.10
CA LEU A 107 5.70 9.87 2.37
C LEU A 107 6.51 9.32 3.54
N ILE A 108 7.10 8.13 3.41
CA ILE A 108 8.06 7.58 4.38
C ILE A 108 9.29 8.48 4.47
N GLY A 109 9.89 8.88 3.35
CA GLY A 109 11.06 9.76 3.35
C GLY A 109 10.79 11.12 4.01
N LEU A 110 9.61 11.69 3.81
CA LEU A 110 9.18 12.91 4.50
C LEU A 110 9.00 12.68 5.99
N LEU A 111 8.30 11.62 6.39
CA LEU A 111 8.08 11.28 7.79
C LEU A 111 9.40 11.03 8.53
N ASP A 112 10.36 10.32 7.92
CA ASP A 112 11.68 10.11 8.52
C ASP A 112 12.46 11.42 8.68
N LYS A 113 12.30 12.37 7.76
CA LYS A 113 12.93 13.70 7.88
C LYS A 113 12.32 14.50 9.04
N PHE A 114 10.99 14.47 9.18
CA PHE A 114 10.26 15.33 10.13
C PHE A 114 10.14 14.71 11.52
N ILE A 115 9.96 13.40 11.62
CA ILE A 115 9.77 12.67 12.90
C ILE A 115 11.12 12.19 13.42
N ASN A 116 11.86 11.47 12.59
CA ASN A 116 13.12 10.83 13.00
C ASN A 116 14.34 11.74 12.82
N LEU A 117 14.15 12.97 12.31
CA LEU A 117 15.18 13.98 12.06
C LEU A 117 16.36 13.45 11.23
N TYR A 118 16.12 12.47 10.36
CA TYR A 118 17.15 11.92 9.50
C TYR A 118 17.54 12.93 8.41
N THR A 119 18.85 13.09 8.22
CA THR A 119 19.41 13.88 7.13
C THR A 119 19.62 13.00 5.90
N PHE A 120 18.85 13.27 4.85
CA PHE A 120 18.99 12.54 3.60
C PHE A 120 20.08 13.15 2.71
N ASN A 121 20.90 12.28 2.12
CA ASN A 121 21.86 12.68 1.09
C ASN A 121 21.11 13.15 -0.17
N SER A 122 21.68 14.10 -0.92
CA SER A 122 21.12 14.63 -2.17
C SER A 122 20.85 13.53 -3.21
N ILE A 123 21.66 12.46 -3.21
CA ILE A 123 21.49 11.27 -4.05
C ILE A 123 20.16 10.55 -3.77
N PHE A 124 19.75 10.47 -2.50
CA PHE A 124 18.49 9.84 -2.11
C PHE A 124 17.28 10.62 -2.66
N ILE A 125 17.34 11.95 -2.60
CA ILE A 125 16.30 12.86 -3.13
C ILE A 125 16.23 12.76 -4.66
N LEU A 126 17.38 12.70 -5.34
CA LEU A 126 17.41 12.49 -6.79
C LEU A 126 16.87 11.11 -7.19
N GLY A 127 17.23 10.06 -6.46
CA GLY A 127 16.74 8.70 -6.70
C GLY A 127 15.22 8.59 -6.55
N SER A 128 14.64 9.19 -5.52
CA SER A 128 13.18 9.20 -5.34
C SER A 128 12.47 9.99 -6.44
N ALA A 129 13.02 11.12 -6.88
CA ALA A 129 12.49 11.88 -8.01
C ALA A 129 12.50 11.09 -9.33
N ILE A 130 13.58 10.35 -9.61
CA ILE A 130 13.68 9.50 -10.81
C ILE A 130 12.65 8.39 -10.79
N ILE A 131 12.42 7.74 -9.63
CA ILE A 131 11.38 6.72 -9.47
C ILE A 131 10.00 7.30 -9.82
N ILE A 132 9.68 8.50 -9.33
CA ILE A 132 8.40 9.17 -9.63
C ILE A 132 8.25 9.42 -11.13
N ILE A 133 9.29 9.96 -11.77
CA ILE A 133 9.27 10.24 -13.21
C ILE A 133 9.07 8.93 -13.99
N GLY A 134 9.76 7.85 -13.60
CA GLY A 134 9.58 6.52 -14.17
C GLY A 134 8.16 5.97 -14.03
N VAL A 135 7.54 6.16 -12.86
CA VAL A 135 6.15 5.77 -12.63
C VAL A 135 5.19 6.60 -13.49
N ILE A 136 5.42 7.92 -13.62
CA ILE A 136 4.59 8.79 -14.47
C ILE A 136 4.72 8.38 -15.94
N THR A 137 5.94 8.09 -16.42
CA THR A 137 6.16 7.72 -17.83
C THR A 137 5.53 6.37 -18.17
N ILE A 138 5.68 5.35 -17.32
CA ILE A 138 5.02 4.04 -17.50
C ILE A 138 3.50 4.20 -17.57
N ASN A 139 2.94 5.08 -16.72
CA ASN A 139 1.50 5.28 -16.62
C ASN A 139 0.95 6.37 -17.56
N TYR A 140 1.80 6.99 -18.39
CA TYR A 140 1.42 8.15 -19.22
C TYR A 140 0.37 7.80 -20.28
N SER A 141 0.47 6.62 -20.90
CA SER A 141 -0.51 6.14 -21.89
C SER A 141 -1.92 6.05 -21.29
N TYR A 142 -2.03 5.55 -20.07
CA TYR A 142 -3.28 5.45 -19.33
C TYR A 142 -3.80 6.83 -18.88
N LEU A 143 -2.93 7.71 -18.39
CA LEU A 143 -3.29 9.09 -18.04
C LEU A 143 -3.82 9.87 -19.25
N LYS A 144 -3.23 9.66 -20.44
CA LYS A 144 -3.71 10.23 -21.69
C LYS A 144 -5.10 9.70 -22.06
N LEU A 145 -5.33 8.40 -21.91
CA LEU A 145 -6.62 7.74 -22.19
C LEU A 145 -7.75 8.24 -21.27
N LEU A 146 -7.47 8.41 -19.97
CA LEU A 146 -8.41 9.02 -19.02
C LEU A 146 -8.77 10.47 -19.40
N LYS A 147 -7.77 11.24 -19.85
CA LYS A 147 -7.98 12.63 -20.28
C LYS A 147 -8.91 12.71 -21.50
N THR A 148 -8.75 11.80 -22.48
CA THR A 148 -9.64 11.73 -23.65
C THR A 148 -11.06 11.30 -23.27
N ILE A 149 -11.23 10.33 -22.36
CA ILE A 149 -12.56 9.90 -21.90
C ILE A 149 -13.30 11.03 -21.18
N ASN A 150 -12.62 11.78 -20.31
CA ASN A 150 -13.22 12.93 -19.64
C ASN A 150 -13.58 14.06 -20.61
N GLN A 151 -12.72 14.35 -21.59
CA GLN A 151 -13.03 15.33 -22.64
C GLN A 151 -14.25 14.93 -23.48
N ASN A 152 -14.40 13.63 -23.78
CA ASN A 152 -15.55 13.12 -24.52
C ASN A 152 -16.83 13.12 -23.68
N LYS A 153 -16.77 12.84 -22.36
CA LYS A 153 -17.92 12.98 -21.45
C LYS A 153 -18.39 14.43 -21.33
N ILE A 154 -17.46 15.38 -21.24
CA ILE A 154 -17.79 16.82 -21.19
C ILE A 154 -18.41 17.28 -22.51
N LYS A 155 -17.91 16.82 -23.66
CA LYS A 155 -18.56 17.07 -24.96
C LYS A 155 -19.95 16.44 -25.08
N LEU A 156 -20.15 15.23 -24.58
CA LEU A 156 -21.47 14.58 -24.56
C LEU A 156 -22.47 15.37 -23.71
N LEU A 157 -22.07 15.81 -22.52
CA LEU A 157 -22.91 16.65 -21.66
C LEU A 157 -23.19 18.03 -22.26
N GLY A 158 -22.23 18.63 -22.98
CA GLY A 158 -22.42 19.89 -23.70
C GLY A 158 -23.22 19.80 -25.00
N ILE A 159 -23.52 18.59 -25.49
CA ILE A 159 -24.48 18.38 -26.60
C ILE A 159 -25.92 18.25 -26.07
N PHE A 160 -26.09 17.97 -24.77
CA PHE A 160 -27.38 17.86 -24.10
C PHE A 160 -27.78 19.13 -23.31
N SER A 161 -27.07 20.25 -23.49
CA SER A 161 -27.42 21.59 -23.00
C SER A 161 -27.74 22.51 -24.16
#